data_AF-A0A3D3FYX7-F1
#
_entry.id   AF-A0A3D3FYX7-F1
#
_cell.length_a   1.000
_cell.length_b   1.000
_cell.length_c   1.000
_cell.angle_alpha   90.00
_cell.angle_beta   90.00
_cell.angle_gamma   90.00
#
_symmetry.space_group_name_H-M   'P 1'
#
loop_
_entity.id
_entity.type
_entity.pdbx_description
1 polymer ?
#
loop_
_entity_poly.entity_id
_entity_poly.type
_entity_poly.pdbx_seq_one_letter_code
_entity_poly.pdbx_strand_id
1 'polypeptide(L)'
;MNNNIRSYLEHTPQVDNSCYIDSMAVVIGDVHLAENVSVWPFAVVRGDVNSIRIGKNSNVQDHCMLHVSHKKADKPEGSPL
;
A
#
# COMPACT_ATOMS: atom_id res chain seq x y z
N MET A 1 -11.10 8.18 -13.68
CA MET A 1 -10.60 8.03 -12.29
C MET A 1 -9.75 6.78 -12.28
N ASN A 2 -8.50 6.85 -11.81
CA ASN A 2 -7.65 5.67 -11.71
C ASN A 2 -8.27 4.70 -10.70
N ASN A 3 -8.85 3.61 -11.20
CA ASN A 3 -9.67 2.67 -10.42
C ASN A 3 -8.84 1.79 -9.46
N ASN A 4 -7.55 2.09 -9.31
CA ASN A 4 -6.55 1.18 -8.80
C ASN A 4 -5.79 1.75 -7.58
N ILE A 5 -5.99 3.03 -7.25
CA ILE A 5 -5.67 3.64 -5.95
C ILE A 5 -6.99 3.94 -5.24
N ARG A 6 -7.23 3.35 -4.08
CA ARG A 6 -8.55 3.35 -3.43
C ARG A 6 -8.46 3.77 -1.97
N SER A 7 -9.35 4.65 -1.56
CA SER A 7 -9.55 4.97 -0.15
C SER A 7 -10.24 3.82 0.60
N TYR A 8 -9.95 3.69 1.88
CA TYR A 8 -10.66 2.81 2.81
C TYR A 8 -10.92 3.59 4.11
N LEU A 9 -12.20 3.75 4.46
CA LEU A 9 -12.64 4.63 5.54
C LEU A 9 -12.01 6.04 5.39
N GLU A 10 -11.38 6.58 6.42
CA GLU A 10 -10.68 7.86 6.43
C GLU A 10 -9.30 7.86 5.75
N HIS A 11 -8.80 6.70 5.32
CA HIS A 11 -7.44 6.57 4.77
C HIS A 11 -7.43 6.54 3.25
N THR A 12 -6.60 7.40 2.66
CA THR A 12 -6.30 7.42 1.23
C THR A 12 -4.80 7.23 1.04
N PRO A 13 -4.36 6.34 0.13
CA PRO A 13 -2.93 6.14 -0.11
C PRO A 13 -2.21 7.45 -0.42
N GLN A 14 -1.08 7.64 0.24
CA GLN A 14 -0.16 8.76 -0.01
C GLN A 14 0.92 8.26 -0.97
N VAL A 15 0.94 8.81 -2.18
CA VAL A 15 1.82 8.35 -3.26
C VAL A 15 2.63 9.54 -3.75
N ASP A 16 3.96 9.41 -3.71
CA ASP A 16 4.84 10.42 -4.31
C ASP A 16 4.66 10.47 -5.84
N ASN A 17 4.75 11.67 -6.42
CA ASN A 17 4.54 11.89 -7.86
C ASN A 17 5.52 11.12 -8.76
N SER A 18 6.67 10.68 -8.23
CA SER A 18 7.66 9.88 -8.96
C SER A 18 7.33 8.39 -9.02
N CYS A 19 6.31 7.92 -8.28
CA CYS A 19 5.98 6.50 -8.23
C CYS A 19 5.43 5.98 -9.57
N TYR A 20 5.81 4.77 -9.92
CA TYR A 20 5.15 3.99 -10.97
C TYR A 20 4.15 3.03 -10.33
N ILE A 21 2.88 3.09 -10.73
CA ILE A 21 1.86 2.13 -10.30
C ILE A 21 1.19 1.64 -11.57
N ASP A 22 1.39 0.36 -11.87
CA ASP A 22 0.73 -0.26 -13.02
C ASP A 22 -0.79 -0.19 -12.87
N SER A 23 -1.48 0.01 -13.99
CA SER A 23 -2.95 0.13 -14.02
C SER A 23 -3.70 -1.10 -13.49
N MET A 24 -3.06 -2.28 -13.51
CA MET A 24 -3.60 -3.55 -13.00
C MET A 24 -3.23 -3.81 -11.54
N ALA A 25 -2.28 -3.06 -10.97
CA ALA A 25 -1.94 -3.13 -9.54
C ALA A 25 -2.99 -2.41 -8.70
N VAL A 26 -3.18 -2.80 -7.43
CA VAL A 26 -4.18 -2.18 -6.55
C VAL A 26 -3.55 -1.74 -5.23
N VAL A 27 -3.72 -0.45 -4.86
CA VAL A 27 -3.22 0.15 -3.62
C VAL A 27 -4.39 0.70 -2.81
N ILE A 28 -4.55 0.27 -1.55
CA ILE A 28 -5.76 0.53 -0.74
C ILE A 28 -5.42 0.97 0.69
N GLY A 29 -6.06 2.03 1.17
CA GLY A 29 -6.10 2.40 2.59
C GLY A 29 -4.88 3.20 3.08
N ASP A 30 -4.42 2.92 4.30
CA ASP A 30 -3.27 3.58 4.94
C ASP A 30 -1.94 3.06 4.39
N VAL A 31 -1.68 3.40 3.12
CA VAL A 31 -0.44 3.06 2.41
C VAL A 31 0.33 4.33 2.10
N HIS A 32 1.63 4.33 2.36
CA HIS A 32 2.55 5.39 1.94
C HIS A 32 3.61 4.80 1.00
N LEU A 33 3.68 5.34 -0.21
CA LEU A 33 4.71 5.03 -1.20
C LEU A 33 5.65 6.23 -1.32
N ALA A 34 6.90 6.04 -0.91
CA ALA A 34 7.93 7.07 -1.01
C ALA A 34 8.44 7.23 -2.46
N GLU A 35 9.36 8.18 -2.65
CA GLU A 35 9.98 8.51 -3.94
C GLU A 35 10.51 7.28 -4.71
N ASN A 36 10.25 7.25 -6.02
CA ASN A 36 10.69 6.22 -6.98
C ASN A 36 10.25 4.79 -6.62
N VAL A 37 9.16 4.62 -5.88
CA VAL A 37 8.57 3.29 -5.66
C VAL A 37 7.87 2.82 -6.94
N SER A 38 8.02 1.53 -7.26
CA SER A 38 7.31 0.90 -8.37
C SER A 38 6.41 -0.25 -7.89
N VAL A 39 5.15 -0.26 -8.32
CA VAL A 39 4.18 -1.33 -8.05
C VAL A 39 3.74 -1.92 -9.38
N TRP A 40 4.05 -3.19 -9.58
CA TRP A 40 4.01 -3.89 -10.87
C TRP A 40 2.68 -4.65 -11.08
N PRO A 41 2.38 -5.10 -12.32
CA PRO A 41 1.09 -5.69 -12.68
C PRO A 41 0.53 -6.72 -11.68
N PHE A 42 -0.76 -6.55 -11.36
CA PHE A 42 -1.52 -7.39 -10.42
C PHE A 42 -0.98 -7.49 -8.99
N ALA A 43 0.01 -6.67 -8.61
CA ALA A 43 0.37 -6.54 -7.20
C ALA A 43 -0.78 -5.89 -6.41
N VAL A 44 -0.99 -6.33 -5.17
CA VAL A 44 -1.96 -5.74 -4.25
C VAL A 44 -1.25 -5.28 -2.99
N VAL A 45 -1.39 -4.01 -2.64
CA VAL A 45 -0.92 -3.41 -1.40
C VAL A 45 -2.13 -2.89 -0.62
N ARG A 46 -2.53 -3.62 0.41
CA ARG A 46 -3.78 -3.34 1.14
C ARG A 46 -3.49 -3.08 2.63
N GLY A 47 -3.46 -1.80 2.99
CA GLY A 47 -3.33 -1.29 4.36
C GLY A 47 -4.67 -0.83 4.92
N ASP A 48 -5.65 -1.73 4.99
CA ASP A 48 -7.00 -1.42 5.48
C ASP A 48 -7.15 -1.61 7.00
N VAL A 49 -6.45 -2.60 7.57
CA VAL A 49 -6.52 -2.93 9.01
C VAL A 49 -5.33 -2.44 9.83
N ASN A 50 -4.28 -1.96 9.15
CA ASN A 50 -3.09 -1.31 9.71
C ASN A 50 -2.35 -0.58 8.58
N SER A 51 -1.21 0.03 8.89
CA SER A 51 -0.42 0.81 7.94
C SER A 51 0.62 -0.02 7.16
N ILE A 52 0.86 0.40 5.91
CA ILE A 52 1.98 -0.07 5.06
C ILE A 52 2.83 1.14 4.65
N ARG A 53 4.17 1.04 4.78
CA ARG A 53 5.14 2.08 4.41
C ARG A 53 6.23 1.51 3.51
N ILE A 54 6.19 1.83 2.21
CA ILE A 54 7.21 1.38 1.25
C ILE A 54 8.23 2.49 1.04
N GLY A 55 9.50 2.20 1.38
CA GLY A 55 10.61 3.15 1.34
C GLY A 55 11.10 3.48 -0.07
N LYS A 56 11.91 4.53 -0.18
CA LYS A 56 12.41 5.07 -1.45
C LYS A 56 13.11 4.01 -2.32
N ASN A 57 12.95 4.11 -3.64
CA ASN A 57 13.59 3.23 -4.62
C ASN A 57 13.29 1.72 -4.45
N SER A 58 12.14 1.38 -3.85
CA SER A 58 11.69 -0.01 -3.70
C SER A 58 10.81 -0.44 -4.87
N ASN A 59 10.73 -1.75 -5.11
CA ASN A 59 9.77 -2.33 -6.06
C ASN A 59 8.93 -3.42 -5.39
N VAL A 60 7.63 -3.43 -5.69
CA VAL A 60 6.69 -4.50 -5.37
C VAL A 60 6.33 -5.16 -6.69
N GLN A 61 6.92 -6.33 -6.94
CA GLN A 61 6.85 -7.00 -8.23
C GLN A 61 5.49 -7.63 -8.49
N ASP A 62 5.32 -8.12 -9.71
CA ASP A 62 4.12 -8.71 -10.23
C ASP A 62 3.53 -9.75 -9.27
N HIS A 63 2.21 -9.72 -9.12
CA HIS A 63 1.43 -10.68 -8.31
C HIS A 63 1.75 -10.69 -6.80
N CYS A 64 2.60 -9.80 -6.30
CA CYS A 64 2.88 -9.69 -4.86
C CYS A 64 1.61 -9.26 -4.08
N MET A 65 1.45 -9.82 -2.88
CA MET A 65 0.31 -9.53 -1.99
C MET A 65 0.84 -9.02 -0.65
N LEU A 66 0.68 -7.73 -0.40
CA LEU A 66 1.07 -7.07 0.83
C LEU A 66 -0.20 -6.75 1.64
N HIS A 67 -0.26 -7.30 2.84
CA HIS A 67 -1.36 -7.11 3.78
C HIS A 67 -0.82 -7.13 5.21
N VAL A 68 -1.63 -6.67 6.15
CA VAL A 68 -1.25 -6.43 7.53
C VAL A 68 -2.23 -7.05 8.51
N SER A 69 -1.86 -7.11 9.79
CA SER A 69 -2.73 -7.63 10.86
C SER A 69 -3.27 -6.51 11.73
N HIS A 70 -4.52 -6.68 12.18
CA HIS A 70 -5.20 -5.76 13.10
C HIS A 70 -4.38 -5.50 14.37
N LYS A 71 -4.51 -4.27 14.87
CA LYS A 71 -4.16 -3.90 16.24
C LYS A 71 -5.07 -4.65 17.22
N LYS A 72 -4.50 -5.11 18.34
CA LYS A 72 -5.24 -5.80 19.41
C LYS A 72 -4.85 -5.20 20.76
N ALA A 73 -5.65 -5.45 21.81
CA ALA A 73 -5.34 -4.94 23.15
C ALA A 73 -3.98 -5.43 23.68
N ASP A 74 -3.62 -6.68 23.36
CA ASP A 74 -2.34 -7.32 23.70
C ASP A 74 -1.22 -7.00 22.69
N LYS A 75 -1.57 -6.44 21.53
CA LYS A 75 -0.63 -6.01 20.48
C LYS A 75 -1.09 -4.67 19.89
N PRO A 76 -0.92 -3.56 20.61
CA PRO A 76 -1.54 -2.27 20.26
C PRO A 76 -1.07 -1.72 18.91
N GLU A 77 0.15 -2.05 18.48
CA GLU A 77 0.66 -1.66 17.16
C GLU A 77 0.27 -2.64 16.05
N GLY A 78 -0.27 -3.82 16.38
CA GLY A 78 -0.53 -4.89 15.42
C GLY A 78 0.75 -5.37 14.74
N SER A 79 0.70 -5.56 13.42
CA SER A 79 1.90 -5.83 12.60
C SER A 79 1.83 -4.94 11.34
N PRO A 80 2.34 -3.70 11.40
CA PRO A 80 2.49 -2.89 10.21
C PRO A 80 3.61 -3.44 9.31
N LEU A 81 3.62 -3.02 8.05
CA LEU A 81 4.63 -3.40 7.05
C LEU A 81 5.47 -2.20 6.63
#